data_AF-A0A8I1JGG2-F1
#
_entry.id   AF-A0A8I1JGG2-F1
#
_cell.length_a   1.000
_cell.length_b   1.000
_cell.length_c   1.000
_cell.angle_alpha   90.00
_cell.angle_beta   90.00
_cell.angle_gamma   90.00
#
_symmetry.space_group_name_H-M   'P 1'
#
loop_
_entity.id
_entity.type
_entity.pdbx_description
1 polymer ?
#
loop_
_entity_poly.entity_id
_entity_poly.type
_entity_poly.pdbx_seq_one_letter_code
_entity_poly.pdbx_strand_id
1 'polypeptide(L)'
;MSSVAVVKSIVGQVFAVSPEGIRRLLVEGDRLFAGEQIDTGPAGAVSLELADGRVIDLGRDTQWSANAPDSTTDLSAATAQAAPSVAELQQAIAAGADPTQDLEATAAGPTAAGADGAVGGGHSFVVLEATAGVVDPTIGYPTNGLNAADAVANALTGADNNGVDPRNVTITLTATPTITEAGGVVVYTVFITQAPTSDLTVTLSNGLSVVVPAGQTSGALNVTFAGNDTPYLDASSISATIAGTSGGGNLIITTDPTPAVTQINDTIDTTTVTLTATASVDEGGKIVYTATVTNAAQTDVVIKLSNDQTITIEAGKTTGTVSVDTPANLADGKDLTVSATITSATGGNYENLAINPAPATSTVVAVDDPSVLVADTNTIVEDNVATGNVLSNDSDIDNVLTVATFNVGGTTFAAGQTAVIAGVGSITISVDGAYTFTPVKDYSGEVPQIGYTTNTGSSSTLTVTITPVNDAPVAAVVEAGGAEDPAQGIAVKLSATDVDGVESVKSFTVGTPTNGTFYTDAAMTKP
;
A
#
# COMPACT_ATOMS: atom_id res chain seq x y z
N MET A 1 3.78 -3.30 15.37
CA MET A 1 4.70 -4.31 15.91
C MET A 1 5.25 -5.09 14.74
N SER A 2 6.56 -5.25 14.62
CA SER A 2 7.14 -6.04 13.53
C SER A 2 6.84 -7.52 13.75
N SER A 3 6.32 -8.21 12.75
CA SER A 3 6.20 -9.67 12.79
C SER A 3 7.59 -10.29 12.70
N VAL A 4 7.89 -11.24 13.58
CA VAL A 4 9.19 -11.94 13.68
C VAL A 4 9.16 -13.27 12.94
N ALA A 5 7.98 -13.91 12.87
CA ALA A 5 7.77 -15.15 12.12
C ALA A 5 6.32 -15.26 11.62
N VAL A 6 6.10 -16.15 10.65
CA VAL A 6 4.79 -16.50 10.09
C VAL A 6 4.61 -18.02 10.20
N VAL A 7 3.43 -18.47 10.63
CA VAL A 7 3.10 -19.90 10.69
C VAL A 7 2.91 -20.44 9.27
N LYS A 8 3.71 -21.42 8.87
CA LYS A 8 3.63 -22.10 7.56
C LYS A 8 2.68 -23.28 7.57
N SER A 9 2.79 -24.12 8.58
CA SER A 9 1.92 -25.27 8.74
C SER A 9 1.73 -25.61 10.21
N ILE A 10 0.56 -26.12 10.56
CA ILE A 10 0.23 -26.50 11.93
C ILE A 10 -0.50 -27.85 11.96
N VAL A 11 -0.13 -28.68 12.92
CA VAL A 11 -0.84 -29.92 13.24
C VAL A 11 -1.20 -29.86 14.71
N GLY A 12 -2.43 -30.19 15.10
CA GLY A 12 -2.88 -30.12 16.49
C GLY A 12 -3.16 -28.70 16.99
N GLN A 13 -3.13 -28.50 18.31
CA GLN A 13 -3.37 -27.19 18.93
C GLN A 13 -2.05 -26.56 19.37
N VAL A 14 -1.70 -25.41 18.81
CA VAL A 14 -0.51 -24.64 19.20
C VAL A 14 -0.94 -23.25 19.63
N PHE A 15 -0.35 -22.72 20.70
CA PHE A 15 -0.69 -21.42 21.26
C PHE A 15 0.49 -20.47 21.20
N ALA A 16 0.25 -19.19 20.90
CA ALA A 16 1.15 -18.10 21.21
C ALA A 16 0.77 -17.49 22.55
N VAL A 17 1.75 -17.28 23.43
CA VAL A 17 1.61 -16.68 24.75
C VAL A 17 2.29 -15.33 24.73
N SER A 18 1.52 -14.26 24.91
CA SER A 18 2.08 -12.91 24.97
C SER A 18 2.88 -12.69 26.27
N PRO A 19 3.73 -11.65 26.36
CA PRO A 19 4.44 -11.28 27.59
C PRO A 19 3.52 -11.08 28.81
N GLU A 20 2.26 -10.72 28.55
CA GLU A 20 1.20 -10.52 29.55
C GLU A 20 0.51 -11.84 29.97
N GLY A 21 0.95 -12.99 29.43
CA GLY A 21 0.44 -14.32 29.75
C GLY A 21 -0.83 -14.72 28.99
N ILE A 22 -1.26 -13.94 27.99
CA ILE A 22 -2.47 -14.23 27.22
C ILE A 22 -2.14 -15.29 26.17
N ARG A 23 -2.90 -16.39 26.16
CA ARG A 23 -2.78 -17.49 25.20
C ARG A 23 -3.71 -17.26 24.01
N ARG A 24 -3.17 -17.25 22.79
CA ARG A 24 -3.87 -17.18 21.51
C ARG A 24 -3.65 -18.48 20.75
N LEU A 25 -4.72 -19.15 20.32
CA LEU A 25 -4.60 -20.30 19.43
C LEU A 25 -4.05 -19.84 18.08
N LEU A 26 -3.02 -20.52 17.58
CA LEU A 26 -2.41 -20.23 16.29
C LEU A 26 -3.10 -21.01 15.17
N VAL A 27 -3.20 -20.39 14.00
CA VAL A 27 -3.58 -21.01 12.74
C VAL A 27 -2.52 -20.72 11.67
N GLU A 28 -2.57 -21.44 10.54
CA GLU A 28 -1.67 -21.20 9.42
C GLU A 28 -1.81 -19.78 8.88
N GLY A 29 -0.69 -19.13 8.58
CA GLY A 29 -0.63 -17.73 8.16
C GLY A 29 -0.59 -16.71 9.31
N ASP A 30 -0.79 -17.12 10.57
CA ASP A 30 -0.69 -16.20 11.71
C ASP A 30 0.72 -15.62 11.84
N ARG A 31 0.78 -14.34 12.21
CA ARG A 31 2.02 -13.62 12.47
C ARG A 31 2.35 -13.65 13.95
N LEU A 32 3.58 -14.00 14.25
CA LEU A 32 4.15 -13.94 15.59
C LEU A 32 4.86 -12.61 15.80
N PHE A 33 4.66 -12.01 16.96
CA PHE A 33 5.24 -10.73 17.32
C PHE A 33 6.39 -10.90 18.32
N ALA A 34 7.31 -9.92 18.32
CA ALA A 34 8.37 -9.87 19.32
C ALA A 34 7.75 -9.85 20.73
N GLY A 35 8.18 -10.76 21.59
CA GLY A 35 7.68 -10.99 22.94
C GLY A 35 6.87 -12.27 23.09
N GLU A 36 6.31 -12.81 22.01
CA GLU A 36 5.46 -14.00 22.07
C GLU A 36 6.29 -15.28 22.27
N GLN A 37 5.79 -16.19 23.11
CA GLN A 37 6.26 -17.57 23.26
C GLN A 37 5.31 -18.51 22.54
N ILE A 38 5.81 -19.57 21.91
CA ILE A 38 4.98 -20.63 21.32
C ILE A 38 4.95 -21.82 22.27
N ASP A 39 3.78 -22.45 22.37
CA ASP A 39 3.53 -23.65 23.16
C ASP A 39 2.74 -24.66 22.29
N THR A 40 3.40 -25.72 21.82
CA THR A 40 2.80 -26.70 20.91
C THR A 40 1.99 -27.80 21.61
N GLY A 41 2.11 -27.97 22.92
CA GLY A 41 1.40 -29.01 23.66
C GLY A 41 1.63 -30.46 23.16
N PRO A 42 0.90 -31.45 23.72
CA PRO A 42 1.23 -32.87 23.58
C PRO A 42 0.85 -33.50 22.23
N ALA A 43 0.10 -32.79 21.40
CA ALA A 43 -0.29 -33.24 20.06
C ALA A 43 -0.03 -32.18 18.97
N GLY A 44 0.61 -31.05 19.32
CA GLY A 44 0.84 -29.98 18.36
C GLY A 44 2.23 -30.02 17.75
N ALA A 45 2.32 -29.61 16.50
CA ALA A 45 3.57 -29.33 15.80
C ALA A 45 3.34 -28.10 14.90
N VAL A 46 4.37 -27.27 14.73
CA VAL A 46 4.25 -26.06 13.91
C VAL A 46 5.54 -25.80 13.15
N SER A 47 5.40 -25.43 11.88
CA SER A 47 6.50 -24.92 11.05
C SER A 47 6.36 -23.41 10.93
N LEU A 48 7.45 -22.69 11.17
CA LEU A 48 7.49 -21.23 11.21
C LEU A 48 8.50 -20.73 10.19
N GLU A 49 8.12 -19.74 9.38
CA GLU A 49 9.07 -18.98 8.57
C GLU A 49 9.45 -17.70 9.31
N LEU A 50 10.72 -17.57 9.67
CA LEU A 50 11.29 -16.35 10.24
C LEU A 50 11.32 -15.22 9.21
N ALA A 51 11.40 -13.98 9.68
CA ALA A 51 11.51 -12.79 8.82
C ALA A 51 12.75 -12.80 7.89
N ASP A 52 13.76 -13.63 8.18
CA ASP A 52 14.96 -13.83 7.36
C ASP A 52 14.81 -14.97 6.31
N GLY A 53 13.63 -15.60 6.22
CA GLY A 53 13.31 -16.68 5.30
C GLY A 53 13.74 -18.08 5.77
N ARG A 54 14.32 -18.22 6.96
CA ARG A 54 14.60 -19.54 7.56
C ARG A 54 13.32 -20.19 8.06
N VAL A 55 13.25 -21.52 7.97
CA VAL A 55 12.16 -22.32 8.53
C VAL A 55 12.60 -22.98 9.83
N ILE A 56 11.74 -22.91 10.86
CA ILE A 56 11.88 -23.60 12.14
C ILE A 56 10.71 -24.57 12.29
N ASP A 57 11.00 -25.85 12.48
CA ASP A 57 10.01 -26.88 12.80
C ASP A 57 10.03 -27.17 14.30
N LEU A 58 8.91 -26.94 14.96
CA LEU A 58 8.70 -27.23 16.37
C LEU A 58 7.83 -28.48 16.50
N GLY A 59 8.35 -29.47 17.23
CA GLY A 59 7.64 -30.71 17.53
C GLY A 59 6.64 -30.56 18.68
N ARG A 60 6.20 -31.69 19.20
CA ARG A 60 5.30 -31.77 20.36
C ARG A 60 6.02 -31.32 21.64
N ASP A 61 5.24 -30.76 22.57
CA ASP A 61 5.71 -30.29 23.88
C ASP A 61 6.94 -29.37 23.81
N THR A 62 7.02 -28.57 22.75
CA THR A 62 8.15 -27.68 22.48
C THR A 62 7.75 -26.23 22.75
N GLN A 63 8.69 -25.46 23.30
CA GLN A 63 8.53 -24.02 23.49
C GLN A 63 9.59 -23.26 22.70
N TRP A 64 9.17 -22.15 22.10
CA TRP A 64 10.06 -21.28 21.32
C TRP A 64 9.75 -19.80 21.58
N SER A 65 10.80 -18.98 21.60
CA SER A 65 10.73 -17.56 21.95
C SER A 65 11.12 -16.67 20.77
N ALA A 66 10.26 -15.71 20.41
CA ALA A 66 10.56 -14.73 19.37
C ALA A 66 11.66 -13.73 19.75
N ASN A 67 12.06 -13.63 21.02
CA ASN A 67 13.09 -12.67 21.49
C ASN A 67 14.52 -13.17 21.33
N ALA A 68 14.70 -14.47 21.10
CA ALA A 68 15.99 -15.08 20.89
C ALA A 68 15.85 -16.27 19.93
N PRO A 69 15.65 -16.00 18.62
CA PRO A 69 15.47 -17.06 17.62
C PRO A 69 16.67 -18.03 17.56
N ASP A 70 17.83 -17.59 18.07
CA ASP A 70 19.07 -18.35 18.12
C ASP A 70 19.54 -18.66 19.58
N SER A 71 18.68 -18.63 20.62
CA SER A 71 19.13 -19.00 21.98
C SER A 71 19.46 -20.49 22.07
N THR A 72 20.76 -20.75 22.05
CA THR A 72 21.44 -22.05 22.04
C THR A 72 21.33 -22.86 23.34
N THR A 73 20.28 -22.69 24.15
CA THR A 73 20.06 -23.55 25.33
C THR A 73 19.46 -24.91 24.98
N ASP A 74 19.06 -25.14 23.72
CA ASP A 74 18.59 -26.45 23.23
C ASP A 74 19.20 -26.86 21.87
N LEU A 75 20.32 -26.24 21.47
CA LEU A 75 21.10 -26.66 20.30
C LEU A 75 22.35 -27.47 20.68
N SER A 76 22.62 -27.68 21.97
CA SER A 76 23.70 -28.54 22.46
C SER A 76 23.26 -29.95 22.85
N ALA A 77 22.00 -30.33 22.62
CA ALA A 77 21.52 -31.71 22.74
C ALA A 77 21.22 -32.38 21.38
N ALA A 78 21.29 -31.64 20.27
CA ALA A 78 21.28 -32.21 18.92
C ALA A 78 22.73 -32.51 18.47
N THR A 79 23.42 -33.39 19.19
CA THR A 79 24.49 -34.14 18.54
C THR A 79 23.87 -34.93 17.39
N ALA A 80 24.33 -34.62 16.18
CA ALA A 80 23.97 -35.28 14.95
C ALA A 80 23.94 -36.81 15.10
N GLN A 81 22.76 -37.39 15.24
CA GLN A 81 22.49 -38.70 14.66
C GLN A 81 22.15 -38.43 13.21
N ALA A 82 23.19 -38.24 12.38
CA ALA A 82 23.02 -38.21 10.94
C ALA A 82 22.31 -39.51 10.55
N ALA A 83 21.13 -39.41 9.94
CA ALA A 83 20.54 -40.55 9.26
C ALA A 83 21.59 -41.09 8.28
N PRO A 84 21.91 -42.40 8.31
CA PRO A 84 22.92 -42.96 7.42
C PRO A 84 22.52 -42.67 5.98
N SER A 85 23.50 -42.27 5.17
CA SER A 85 23.28 -42.00 3.76
C SER A 85 22.70 -43.23 3.07
N VAL A 86 21.92 -43.04 1.99
CA VAL A 86 21.35 -44.15 1.20
C VAL A 86 22.44 -45.15 0.76
N ALA A 87 23.68 -44.67 0.60
CA ALA A 87 24.85 -45.49 0.29
C ALA A 87 25.30 -46.41 1.45
N GLU A 88 25.24 -45.93 2.70
CA GLU A 88 25.56 -46.73 3.90
C GLU A 88 24.49 -47.78 4.18
N LEU A 89 23.21 -47.45 3.96
CA LEU A 89 22.10 -48.39 4.09
C LEU A 89 22.16 -49.52 3.04
N GLN A 90 22.54 -49.21 1.80
CA GLN A 90 22.75 -50.22 0.77
C GLN A 90 23.94 -51.16 1.07
N GLN A 91 24.95 -50.66 1.77
CA GLN A 91 26.11 -51.46 2.17
C GLN A 91 25.83 -52.33 3.42
N ALA A 92 24.98 -51.87 4.33
CA ALA A 92 24.52 -52.65 5.49
C ALA A 92 23.57 -53.79 5.12
N ILE A 93 22.68 -53.59 4.14
CA ILE A 93 21.78 -54.64 3.61
C ILE A 93 22.58 -55.72 2.87
N ALA A 94 23.62 -55.34 2.10
CA ALA A 94 24.50 -56.28 1.42
C ALA A 94 25.38 -57.10 2.39
N ALA A 95 25.63 -56.58 3.60
CA ALA A 95 26.34 -57.26 4.68
C ALA A 95 25.41 -58.10 5.59
N GLY A 96 24.09 -58.08 5.36
CA GLY A 96 23.12 -58.89 6.09
C GLY A 96 22.73 -58.38 7.48
N ALA A 97 22.91 -57.09 7.77
CA ALA A 97 22.48 -56.49 9.03
C ALA A 97 21.02 -55.98 8.95
N ASP A 98 20.18 -56.35 9.93
CA ASP A 98 18.79 -55.92 10.06
C ASP A 98 18.70 -54.61 10.88
N PRO A 99 18.30 -53.48 10.29
CA PRO A 99 18.29 -52.17 10.93
C PRO A 99 17.16 -51.98 11.96
N THR A 100 16.34 -53.00 12.24
CA THR A 100 15.21 -52.91 13.19
C THR A 100 15.57 -53.31 14.63
N GLN A 101 16.78 -53.80 14.88
CA GLN A 101 17.18 -54.35 16.20
C GLN A 101 17.93 -53.36 17.11
N ASP A 102 18.35 -52.20 16.61
CA ASP A 102 19.08 -51.16 17.38
C ASP A 102 18.17 -49.98 17.83
N LEU A 103 16.88 -50.25 18.07
CA LEU A 103 16.01 -49.28 18.73
C LEU A 103 15.99 -49.54 20.25
N GLU A 104 16.53 -48.55 20.96
CA GLU A 104 16.51 -48.36 22.42
C GLU A 104 15.17 -48.72 23.09
N ALA A 105 15.27 -49.20 24.33
CA ALA A 105 14.17 -49.78 25.10
C ALA A 105 12.98 -48.83 25.30
N THR A 106 11.78 -49.38 25.17
CA THR A 106 10.51 -48.73 25.51
C THR A 106 10.53 -48.14 26.92
N ALA A 107 10.21 -46.85 27.02
CA ALA A 107 10.09 -46.09 28.26
C ALA A 107 9.09 -46.74 29.25
N ALA A 108 9.62 -47.37 30.29
CA ALA A 108 8.87 -47.69 31.50
C ALA A 108 8.84 -46.45 32.42
N GLY A 109 7.67 -46.14 32.98
CA GLY A 109 7.46 -45.02 33.90
C GLY A 109 8.29 -45.09 35.20
N PRO A 110 8.28 -44.03 36.01
CA PRO A 110 9.28 -43.79 37.04
C PRO A 110 9.21 -44.81 38.18
N THR A 111 10.32 -45.50 38.45
CA THR A 111 10.53 -46.29 39.65
C THR A 111 11.10 -45.41 40.76
N ALA A 112 10.39 -45.35 41.88
CA ALA A 112 10.86 -44.71 43.11
C ALA A 112 11.93 -45.56 43.79
N ALA A 113 12.98 -44.91 44.26
CA ALA A 113 14.03 -45.50 45.09
C ALA A 113 13.47 -45.95 46.45
N GLY A 114 13.76 -47.19 46.82
CA GLY A 114 13.47 -47.74 48.14
C GLY A 114 14.29 -49.01 48.35
N ALA A 115 15.38 -48.87 49.08
CA ALA A 115 16.16 -49.99 49.57
C ALA A 115 15.43 -50.67 50.74
N ASP A 116 15.60 -51.99 50.82
CA ASP A 116 15.45 -52.84 52.00
C ASP A 116 14.03 -53.34 52.34
N GLY A 117 13.84 -54.65 52.14
CA GLY A 117 13.09 -55.49 53.07
C GLY A 117 11.60 -55.69 52.80
N ALA A 118 11.27 -56.93 52.41
CA ALA A 118 10.08 -57.68 52.82
C ALA A 118 8.70 -56.97 52.85
N VAL A 119 7.90 -57.32 51.84
CA VAL A 119 6.46 -57.65 51.90
C VAL A 119 5.55 -56.82 52.82
N GLY A 120 4.69 -56.01 52.20
CA GLY A 120 3.43 -55.46 52.77
C GLY A 120 3.32 -53.96 52.53
N GLY A 121 2.27 -53.35 51.99
CA GLY A 121 0.92 -53.75 51.59
C GLY A 121 0.17 -52.42 51.37
N GLY A 122 -0.65 -52.28 50.31
CA GLY A 122 -1.31 -50.99 50.08
C GLY A 122 -2.09 -50.81 48.79
N HIS A 123 -2.64 -51.88 48.21
CA HIS A 123 -3.79 -51.75 47.34
C HIS A 123 -4.92 -52.55 47.96
N SER A 124 -6.11 -51.98 48.00
CA SER A 124 -7.35 -52.73 48.21
C SER A 124 -7.48 -53.75 47.09
N PHE A 125 -7.00 -54.97 47.34
CA PHE A 125 -7.41 -56.16 46.61
C PHE A 125 -8.50 -56.85 47.43
N VAL A 126 -9.54 -57.33 46.75
CA VAL A 126 -10.39 -58.36 47.32
C VAL A 126 -9.52 -59.61 47.48
N VAL A 127 -9.20 -59.94 48.73
CA VAL A 127 -8.66 -61.24 49.13
C VAL A 127 -9.76 -62.27 48.89
N LEU A 128 -9.52 -63.25 48.03
CA LEU A 128 -10.16 -64.55 48.17
C LEU A 128 -9.05 -65.53 48.57
N GLU A 129 -8.98 -65.82 49.86
CA GLU A 129 -8.22 -66.96 50.37
C GLU A 129 -8.77 -68.22 49.72
N ALA A 130 -7.91 -68.95 49.03
CA ALA A 130 -8.15 -70.34 48.71
C ALA A 130 -7.98 -71.15 50.00
N THR A 131 -9.06 -71.28 50.77
CA THR A 131 -9.19 -72.35 51.76
C THR A 131 -9.60 -73.62 51.01
N ALA A 132 -8.76 -74.64 51.05
CA ALA A 132 -9.00 -75.92 50.41
C ALA A 132 -10.36 -76.54 50.78
N GLY A 133 -11.03 -77.12 49.78
CA GLY A 133 -12.24 -77.91 49.97
C GLY A 133 -12.98 -78.11 48.65
N VAL A 134 -12.66 -79.21 47.97
CA VAL A 134 -13.37 -79.84 46.83
C VAL A 134 -14.73 -79.22 46.49
N VAL A 135 -14.86 -78.72 45.26
CA VAL A 135 -16.16 -78.50 44.63
C VAL A 135 -16.25 -79.39 43.39
N ASP A 136 -17.08 -80.41 43.51
CA ASP A 136 -17.51 -81.35 42.49
C ASP A 136 -18.04 -80.60 41.25
N PRO A 137 -17.45 -80.75 40.05
CA PRO A 137 -18.04 -80.22 38.84
C PRO A 137 -19.21 -81.11 38.42
N THR A 138 -20.37 -80.94 39.06
CA THR A 138 -21.63 -81.34 38.44
C THR A 138 -21.97 -80.35 37.32
N ILE A 139 -21.19 -80.40 36.24
CA ILE A 139 -21.64 -79.91 34.93
C ILE A 139 -22.59 -80.97 34.40
N GLY A 140 -23.87 -80.78 34.67
CA GLY A 140 -24.94 -81.59 34.12
C GLY A 140 -25.13 -81.33 32.63
N TYR A 141 -24.26 -81.91 31.80
CA TYR A 141 -24.72 -82.46 30.53
C TYR A 141 -25.30 -83.84 30.86
N PRO A 142 -26.56 -84.15 30.50
CA PRO A 142 -26.99 -85.53 30.50
C PRO A 142 -26.17 -86.29 29.46
N THR A 143 -25.11 -86.96 29.90
CA THR A 143 -24.42 -88.01 29.12
C THR A 143 -25.22 -89.31 29.17
N ASN A 144 -26.54 -89.20 29.00
CA ASN A 144 -27.32 -90.37 28.61
C ASN A 144 -26.75 -90.80 27.27
N GLY A 145 -26.11 -91.97 27.27
CA GLY A 145 -25.63 -92.60 26.06
C GLY A 145 -26.74 -92.60 25.03
N LEU A 146 -26.36 -92.36 23.78
CA LEU A 146 -27.14 -92.74 22.63
C LEU A 146 -27.32 -94.26 22.70
N ASN A 147 -28.34 -94.68 23.45
CA ASN A 147 -28.80 -96.05 23.42
C ASN A 147 -29.37 -96.25 22.02
N ALA A 148 -28.75 -97.15 21.25
CA ALA A 148 -29.08 -97.45 19.86
C ALA A 148 -30.47 -98.10 19.67
N ALA A 149 -31.45 -97.74 20.48
CA ALA A 149 -32.80 -98.30 20.48
C ALA A 149 -33.93 -97.25 20.54
N ASP A 150 -33.65 -95.95 20.69
CA ASP A 150 -34.66 -94.87 20.56
C ASP A 150 -34.59 -94.14 19.20
N ALA A 151 -34.19 -94.89 18.17
CA ALA A 151 -34.32 -94.50 16.78
C ALA A 151 -35.77 -94.69 16.29
N VAL A 152 -36.76 -94.01 16.88
CA VAL A 152 -38.09 -93.93 16.25
C VAL A 152 -38.79 -92.61 16.57
N ALA A 153 -38.98 -91.83 15.51
CA ALA A 153 -40.01 -90.79 15.37
C ALA A 153 -39.99 -89.64 16.39
N ASN A 154 -38.94 -88.82 16.33
CA ASN A 154 -39.20 -87.39 16.27
C ASN A 154 -38.58 -86.88 14.99
N ALA A 155 -39.43 -86.67 13.98
CA ALA A 155 -39.09 -85.90 12.81
C ALA A 155 -38.74 -84.50 13.30
N LEU A 156 -37.47 -84.32 13.67
CA LEU A 156 -36.81 -83.04 13.52
C LEU A 156 -36.95 -82.77 12.03
N THR A 157 -37.95 -81.98 11.67
CA THR A 157 -37.89 -81.16 10.46
C THR A 157 -36.71 -80.21 10.67
N GLY A 158 -35.49 -80.75 10.62
CA GLY A 158 -34.36 -80.06 10.07
C GLY A 158 -34.79 -79.78 8.66
N ALA A 159 -35.49 -78.66 8.48
CA ALA A 159 -35.41 -77.94 7.24
C ALA A 159 -33.92 -77.79 6.99
N ASP A 160 -33.43 -78.59 6.05
CA ASP A 160 -32.29 -78.20 5.26
C ASP A 160 -32.67 -76.89 4.57
N ASN A 161 -32.54 -75.78 5.29
CA ASN A 161 -32.44 -74.46 4.66
C ASN A 161 -31.07 -74.37 3.98
N ASN A 162 -30.84 -75.29 3.06
CA ASN A 162 -29.80 -75.30 2.07
C ASN A 162 -30.15 -74.19 1.08
N GLY A 163 -29.89 -72.94 1.46
CA GLY A 163 -29.58 -71.85 0.52
C GLY A 163 -30.67 -71.34 -0.43
N VAL A 164 -31.96 -71.31 -0.03
CA VAL A 164 -33.04 -70.78 -0.91
C VAL A 164 -34.08 -69.86 -0.25
N ASP A 165 -33.97 -69.56 1.04
CA ASP A 165 -34.86 -68.54 1.66
C ASP A 165 -34.38 -67.13 1.29
N PRO A 166 -35.27 -66.25 0.79
CA PRO A 166 -34.90 -64.88 0.43
C PRO A 166 -34.42 -64.09 1.64
N ARG A 167 -33.29 -63.40 1.53
CA ARG A 167 -32.69 -62.62 2.63
C ARG A 167 -32.89 -61.13 2.38
N ASN A 168 -33.63 -60.46 3.27
CA ASN A 168 -33.80 -59.01 3.17
C ASN A 168 -32.51 -58.28 3.55
N VAL A 169 -32.06 -57.40 2.67
CA VAL A 169 -30.86 -56.59 2.88
C VAL A 169 -31.13 -55.14 2.50
N THR A 170 -30.47 -54.22 3.20
CA THR A 170 -30.45 -52.80 2.84
C THR A 170 -29.09 -52.44 2.29
N ILE A 171 -29.07 -51.67 1.22
CA ILE A 171 -27.85 -51.13 0.63
C ILE A 171 -27.83 -49.61 0.80
N THR A 172 -26.72 -49.09 1.32
CA THR A 172 -26.44 -47.67 1.40
C THR A 172 -25.20 -47.32 0.58
N LEU A 173 -25.11 -46.07 0.15
CA LEU A 173 -24.00 -45.55 -0.64
C LEU A 173 -23.43 -44.33 0.07
N THR A 174 -22.11 -44.27 0.20
CA THR A 174 -21.38 -43.08 0.63
C THR A 174 -20.31 -42.73 -0.40
N ALA A 175 -19.87 -41.48 -0.38
CA ALA A 175 -18.73 -41.00 -1.16
C ALA A 175 -17.74 -40.28 -0.23
N THR A 176 -16.54 -39.97 -0.71
CA THR A 176 -15.65 -39.02 -0.03
C THR A 176 -16.42 -37.71 0.18
N PRO A 177 -16.49 -37.14 1.39
CA PRO A 177 -17.37 -35.99 1.67
C PRO A 177 -16.91 -34.70 1.01
N THR A 178 -15.59 -34.47 0.92
CA THR A 178 -15.01 -33.26 0.31
C THR A 178 -13.74 -33.58 -0.46
N ILE A 179 -13.50 -32.85 -1.55
CA ILE A 179 -12.22 -32.75 -2.26
C ILE A 179 -11.95 -31.27 -2.57
N THR A 180 -10.76 -30.94 -3.09
CA THR A 180 -10.45 -29.58 -3.57
C THR A 180 -10.40 -29.51 -5.10
N GLU A 181 -10.42 -28.31 -5.67
CA GLU A 181 -10.27 -28.08 -7.11
C GLU A 181 -8.89 -28.46 -7.66
N ALA A 182 -7.89 -28.60 -6.80
CA ALA A 182 -6.60 -29.24 -7.15
C ALA A 182 -6.75 -30.72 -7.57
N GLY A 183 -7.94 -31.31 -7.41
CA GLY A 183 -8.26 -32.68 -7.77
C GLY A 183 -8.19 -33.63 -6.58
N GLY A 184 -8.42 -34.92 -6.83
CA GLY A 184 -8.40 -35.91 -5.77
C GLY A 184 -9.01 -37.25 -6.16
N VAL A 185 -9.17 -38.12 -5.17
CA VAL A 185 -9.83 -39.42 -5.35
C VAL A 185 -11.15 -39.43 -4.60
N VAL A 186 -12.23 -39.65 -5.33
CA VAL A 186 -13.56 -39.87 -4.77
C VAL A 186 -13.76 -41.37 -4.62
N VAL A 187 -13.99 -41.81 -3.40
CA VAL A 187 -14.19 -43.22 -3.06
C VAL A 187 -15.68 -43.45 -2.85
N TYR A 188 -16.35 -44.07 -3.81
CA TYR A 188 -17.72 -44.54 -3.65
C TYR A 188 -17.71 -45.86 -2.89
N THR A 189 -18.28 -45.87 -1.69
CA THR A 189 -18.38 -47.06 -0.85
C THR A 189 -19.83 -47.49 -0.74
N VAL A 190 -20.09 -48.72 -1.14
CA VAL A 190 -21.38 -49.39 -0.97
C VAL A 190 -21.32 -50.23 0.29
N PHE A 191 -22.31 -50.10 1.17
CA PHE A 191 -22.50 -50.97 2.33
C PHE A 191 -23.75 -51.81 2.17
N ILE A 192 -23.69 -53.07 2.59
CA ILE A 192 -24.84 -53.98 2.62
C ILE A 192 -24.98 -54.60 4.01
N THR A 193 -26.21 -54.69 4.52
CA THR A 193 -26.48 -55.19 5.89
C THR A 193 -26.17 -56.67 6.08
N GLN A 194 -26.01 -57.44 5.00
CA GLN A 194 -25.60 -58.83 5.04
C GLN A 194 -24.76 -59.20 3.80
N ALA A 195 -23.70 -59.98 4.01
CA ALA A 195 -22.81 -60.39 2.93
C ALA A 195 -23.53 -61.23 1.85
N PRO A 196 -23.32 -60.93 0.56
CA PRO A 196 -23.89 -61.68 -0.55
C PRO A 196 -23.17 -63.02 -0.73
N THR A 197 -23.82 -64.00 -1.37
CA THR A 197 -23.22 -65.33 -1.63
C THR A 197 -22.53 -65.44 -2.99
N SER A 198 -22.68 -64.41 -3.83
CA SER A 198 -21.96 -64.19 -5.09
C SER A 198 -21.67 -62.70 -5.22
N ASP A 199 -20.81 -62.30 -6.16
CA ASP A 199 -20.51 -60.88 -6.36
C ASP A 199 -21.79 -60.09 -6.66
N LEU A 200 -21.97 -58.99 -5.95
CA LEU A 200 -23.07 -58.05 -6.14
C LEU A 200 -22.51 -56.80 -6.84
N THR A 201 -23.02 -56.53 -8.04
CA THR A 201 -22.71 -55.28 -8.76
C THR A 201 -23.78 -54.26 -8.48
N VAL A 202 -23.37 -53.08 -8.00
CA VAL A 202 -24.23 -51.91 -7.78
C VAL A 202 -23.91 -50.87 -8.84
N THR A 203 -24.89 -50.57 -9.69
CA THR A 203 -24.79 -49.53 -10.72
C THR A 203 -25.24 -48.20 -10.13
N LEU A 204 -24.39 -47.18 -10.25
CA LEU A 204 -24.63 -45.84 -9.78
C LEU A 204 -25.31 -44.98 -10.87
N SER A 205 -25.98 -43.90 -10.48
CA SER A 205 -26.68 -42.99 -11.40
C SER A 205 -25.75 -42.27 -12.39
N ASN A 206 -24.45 -42.18 -12.07
CA ASN A 206 -23.41 -41.65 -12.96
C ASN A 206 -22.84 -42.70 -13.94
N GLY A 207 -23.43 -43.91 -13.99
CA GLY A 207 -23.03 -45.00 -14.89
C GLY A 207 -21.87 -45.86 -14.37
N LEU A 208 -21.24 -45.49 -13.25
CA LEU A 208 -20.18 -46.29 -12.63
C LEU A 208 -20.75 -47.51 -11.93
N SER A 209 -19.91 -48.53 -11.71
CA SER A 209 -20.31 -49.77 -11.04
C SER A 209 -19.36 -50.11 -9.90
N VAL A 210 -19.93 -50.35 -8.72
CA VAL A 210 -19.20 -50.80 -7.53
C VAL A 210 -19.50 -52.28 -7.31
N VAL A 211 -18.47 -53.10 -7.14
CA VAL A 211 -18.64 -54.54 -6.85
C VAL A 211 -18.44 -54.77 -5.37
N VAL A 212 -19.42 -55.42 -4.73
CA VAL A 212 -19.32 -55.99 -3.40
C VAL A 212 -19.01 -57.49 -3.57
N PRO A 213 -17.78 -57.95 -3.28
CA PRO A 213 -17.40 -59.35 -3.47
C PRO A 213 -18.23 -60.29 -2.61
N ALA A 214 -18.38 -61.55 -3.05
CA ALA A 214 -19.02 -62.60 -2.25
C ALA A 214 -18.39 -62.69 -0.85
N GLY A 215 -19.23 -62.78 0.19
CA GLY A 215 -18.80 -62.86 1.58
C GLY A 215 -18.44 -61.52 2.25
N GLN A 216 -18.44 -60.40 1.51
CA GLN A 216 -18.13 -59.07 2.06
C GLN A 216 -19.38 -58.21 2.29
N THR A 217 -19.32 -57.29 3.24
CA THR A 217 -20.40 -56.33 3.54
C THR A 217 -20.16 -54.93 2.96
N SER A 218 -19.06 -54.74 2.24
CA SER A 218 -18.78 -53.49 1.54
C SER A 218 -17.97 -53.70 0.25
N GLY A 219 -18.11 -52.74 -0.65
CA GLY A 219 -17.32 -52.62 -1.88
C GLY A 219 -16.99 -51.16 -2.11
N ALA A 220 -15.81 -50.88 -2.65
CA ALA A 220 -15.34 -49.52 -2.91
C ALA A 220 -14.89 -49.36 -4.36
N LEU A 221 -15.18 -48.20 -4.94
CA LEU A 221 -14.67 -47.77 -6.23
C LEU A 221 -13.96 -46.43 -6.08
N ASN A 222 -12.71 -46.39 -6.51
CA ASN A 222 -11.92 -45.16 -6.55
C ASN A 222 -12.07 -44.50 -7.92
N VAL A 223 -12.45 -43.23 -7.92
CA VAL A 223 -12.56 -42.40 -9.12
C VAL A 223 -11.63 -41.21 -8.97
N THR A 224 -10.68 -41.06 -9.89
CA THR A 224 -9.78 -39.91 -9.89
C THR A 224 -10.45 -38.73 -10.60
N PHE A 225 -10.52 -37.60 -9.91
CA PHE A 225 -10.94 -36.31 -10.47
C PHE A 225 -9.71 -35.50 -10.83
N ALA A 226 -9.60 -35.11 -12.10
CA ALA A 226 -8.60 -34.16 -12.55
C ALA A 226 -8.91 -32.79 -11.94
N GLY A 227 -7.88 -32.10 -11.44
CA GLY A 227 -8.05 -30.75 -10.93
C GLY A 227 -8.44 -29.76 -12.03
N ASN A 228 -9.28 -28.79 -11.69
CA ASN A 228 -9.69 -27.67 -12.53
C ASN A 228 -9.59 -26.37 -11.73
N ASP A 229 -8.44 -26.17 -11.09
CA ASP A 229 -8.14 -25.05 -10.22
C ASP A 229 -8.19 -23.72 -10.99
N THR A 230 -8.97 -22.76 -10.50
CA THR A 230 -9.09 -21.43 -11.09
C THR A 230 -8.99 -20.36 -10.00
N PRO A 231 -8.59 -19.11 -10.32
CA PRO A 231 -8.44 -18.07 -9.31
C PRO A 231 -9.77 -17.42 -8.86
N TYR A 232 -10.90 -18.06 -9.14
CA TYR A 232 -12.23 -17.50 -8.95
C TYR A 232 -13.05 -18.33 -7.98
N LEU A 233 -14.01 -17.70 -7.32
CA LEU A 233 -14.95 -18.41 -6.45
C LEU A 233 -15.96 -19.18 -7.31
N ASP A 234 -15.85 -20.51 -7.35
CA ASP A 234 -16.73 -21.39 -8.14
C ASP A 234 -17.02 -22.78 -7.53
N ALA A 235 -17.16 -22.82 -6.21
CA ALA A 235 -17.58 -24.00 -5.45
C ALA A 235 -18.65 -24.87 -6.14
N SER A 236 -18.33 -26.16 -6.27
CA SER A 236 -19.16 -27.14 -7.00
C SER A 236 -19.40 -28.41 -6.18
N SER A 237 -20.25 -29.32 -6.69
CA SER A 237 -20.52 -30.60 -6.04
C SER A 237 -20.84 -31.67 -7.06
N ILE A 238 -20.51 -32.91 -6.72
CA ILE A 238 -20.90 -34.10 -7.47
C ILE A 238 -21.74 -35.02 -6.60
N SER A 239 -22.68 -35.74 -7.20
CA SER A 239 -23.51 -36.69 -6.45
C SER A 239 -23.80 -37.95 -7.25
N ALA A 240 -24.03 -39.05 -6.54
CA ALA A 240 -24.45 -40.32 -7.11
C ALA A 240 -25.52 -40.98 -6.22
N THR A 241 -26.47 -41.66 -6.84
CA THR A 241 -27.47 -42.52 -6.19
C THR A 241 -27.34 -43.94 -6.72
N ILE A 242 -27.96 -44.91 -6.03
CA ILE A 242 -28.02 -46.29 -6.53
C ILE A 242 -29.08 -46.38 -7.63
N ALA A 243 -28.67 -46.69 -8.86
CA ALA A 243 -29.56 -46.82 -10.01
C ALA A 243 -30.06 -48.26 -10.21
N GLY A 244 -29.27 -49.26 -9.82
CA GLY A 244 -29.65 -50.66 -9.95
C GLY A 244 -28.67 -51.60 -9.27
N THR A 245 -29.08 -52.85 -9.10
CA THR A 245 -28.24 -53.91 -8.54
C THR A 245 -28.41 -55.19 -9.35
N SER A 246 -27.36 -55.98 -9.48
CA SER A 246 -27.36 -57.26 -10.19
C SER A 246 -26.39 -58.24 -9.51
N GLY A 247 -26.76 -59.52 -9.45
CA GLY A 247 -26.00 -60.55 -8.73
C GLY A 247 -26.35 -60.60 -7.24
N GLY A 248 -25.41 -61.08 -6.42
CA GLY A 248 -25.59 -61.15 -4.95
C GLY A 248 -26.29 -62.41 -4.41
N GLY A 249 -26.91 -63.22 -5.27
CA GLY A 249 -27.61 -64.46 -4.89
C GLY A 249 -29.09 -64.22 -4.54
N ASN A 250 -29.62 -64.97 -3.57
CA ASN A 250 -31.05 -64.93 -3.17
C ASN A 250 -31.37 -63.78 -2.20
N LEU A 251 -31.01 -62.55 -2.58
CA LEU A 251 -31.21 -61.34 -1.77
C LEU A 251 -32.47 -60.60 -2.22
N ILE A 252 -33.24 -60.10 -1.26
CA ILE A 252 -34.28 -59.09 -1.48
C ILE A 252 -33.67 -57.74 -1.08
N ILE A 253 -33.35 -56.94 -2.08
CA ILE A 253 -32.59 -55.70 -1.91
C ILE A 253 -33.54 -54.51 -1.74
N THR A 254 -33.35 -53.78 -0.65
CA THR A 254 -33.87 -52.43 -0.46
C THR A 254 -32.72 -51.44 -0.60
N THR A 255 -32.86 -50.43 -1.45
CA THR A 255 -31.84 -49.39 -1.63
C THR A 255 -32.20 -48.12 -0.87
N ASP A 256 -31.23 -47.50 -0.22
CA ASP A 256 -31.37 -46.15 0.32
C ASP A 256 -31.26 -45.15 -0.84
N PRO A 257 -32.30 -44.33 -1.11
CA PRO A 257 -32.29 -43.36 -2.20
C PRO A 257 -31.43 -42.12 -1.89
N THR A 258 -30.88 -41.99 -0.69
CA THR A 258 -30.05 -40.85 -0.27
C THR A 258 -28.83 -40.71 -1.19
N PRO A 259 -28.64 -39.55 -1.85
CA PRO A 259 -27.47 -39.32 -2.67
C PRO A 259 -26.19 -39.28 -1.84
N ALA A 260 -25.16 -39.97 -2.32
CA ALA A 260 -23.79 -39.75 -1.86
C ALA A 260 -23.25 -38.49 -2.54
N VAL A 261 -22.91 -37.47 -1.77
CA VAL A 261 -22.46 -36.16 -2.24
C VAL A 261 -21.00 -35.95 -1.87
N THR A 262 -20.23 -35.41 -2.81
CA THR A 262 -18.88 -34.89 -2.57
C THR A 262 -18.89 -33.40 -2.91
N GLN A 263 -18.56 -32.56 -1.93
CA GLN A 263 -18.34 -31.13 -2.16
C GLN A 263 -16.95 -30.91 -2.74
N ILE A 264 -16.83 -29.99 -3.69
CA ILE A 264 -15.57 -29.55 -4.26
C ILE A 264 -15.31 -28.14 -3.72
N ASN A 265 -14.25 -28.02 -2.93
CA ASN A 265 -13.84 -26.78 -2.29
C ASN A 265 -12.77 -26.07 -3.12
N ASP A 266 -12.93 -24.76 -3.27
CA ASP A 266 -11.96 -23.87 -3.90
C ASP A 266 -10.61 -23.94 -3.19
N THR A 267 -9.55 -23.79 -3.97
CA THR A 267 -8.21 -23.59 -3.47
C THR A 267 -8.00 -22.09 -3.19
N ILE A 268 -6.81 -21.66 -2.77
CA ILE A 268 -6.55 -20.22 -2.59
C ILE A 268 -5.48 -19.79 -3.59
N ASP A 269 -5.93 -19.18 -4.67
CA ASP A 269 -5.11 -18.44 -5.61
C ASP A 269 -5.20 -16.94 -5.35
N THR A 270 -4.04 -16.29 -5.44
CA THR A 270 -3.95 -14.85 -5.22
C THR A 270 -3.93 -14.09 -6.53
N THR A 271 -4.97 -13.30 -6.78
CA THR A 271 -4.95 -12.25 -7.79
C THR A 271 -4.40 -10.98 -7.18
N THR A 272 -3.36 -10.40 -7.79
CA THR A 272 -2.75 -9.16 -7.27
C THR A 272 -3.21 -7.96 -8.09
N VAL A 273 -3.62 -6.88 -7.41
CA VAL A 273 -3.83 -5.57 -8.03
C VAL A 273 -2.61 -4.67 -7.82
N THR A 274 -2.20 -4.00 -8.89
CA THR A 274 -1.07 -3.06 -8.94
C THR A 274 -1.55 -1.69 -9.43
N LEU A 275 -0.90 -0.62 -8.98
CA LEU A 275 -1.20 0.75 -9.40
C LEU A 275 0.02 1.38 -10.07
N THR A 276 -0.22 2.05 -11.17
CA THR A 276 0.76 2.90 -11.85
C THR A 276 0.15 4.27 -12.13
N ALA A 277 1.00 5.27 -12.33
CA ALA A 277 0.62 6.61 -12.73
C ALA A 277 1.45 7.02 -13.94
N THR A 278 0.97 8.00 -14.71
CA THR A 278 1.81 8.74 -15.66
C THR A 278 3.07 9.22 -14.93
N ALA A 279 4.26 8.95 -15.48
CA ALA A 279 5.51 9.23 -14.76
C ALA A 279 5.74 10.73 -14.54
N SER A 280 5.43 11.54 -15.55
CA SER A 280 5.58 12.98 -15.53
C SER A 280 4.57 13.65 -16.44
N VAL A 281 4.09 14.81 -16.03
CA VAL A 281 3.16 15.66 -16.77
C VAL A 281 3.45 17.12 -16.44
N ASP A 282 3.23 18.02 -17.37
CA ASP A 282 3.33 19.46 -17.08
C ASP A 282 2.13 19.92 -16.21
N GLU A 283 2.28 21.06 -15.57
CA GLU A 283 1.16 21.76 -14.93
C GLU A 283 -0.01 22.02 -15.89
N GLY A 284 -1.22 22.10 -15.33
CA GLY A 284 -2.47 22.14 -16.10
C GLY A 284 -2.81 20.84 -16.87
N GLY A 285 -1.93 19.83 -16.83
CA GLY A 285 -2.15 18.52 -17.42
C GLY A 285 -3.03 17.56 -16.59
N LYS A 286 -2.94 16.27 -16.92
CA LYS A 286 -3.69 15.20 -16.23
C LYS A 286 -2.80 14.02 -15.90
N ILE A 287 -2.87 13.55 -14.66
CA ILE A 287 -2.24 12.31 -14.22
C ILE A 287 -3.22 11.18 -14.44
N VAL A 288 -2.82 10.16 -15.20
CA VAL A 288 -3.61 8.96 -15.43
C VAL A 288 -3.13 7.88 -14.47
N TYR A 289 -3.99 7.50 -13.52
CA TYR A 289 -3.76 6.34 -12.67
C TYR A 289 -4.34 5.10 -13.35
N THR A 290 -3.54 4.05 -13.47
CA THR A 290 -3.93 2.77 -14.07
C THR A 290 -3.78 1.66 -13.05
N ALA A 291 -4.89 1.00 -12.73
CA ALA A 291 -4.88 -0.21 -11.91
C ALA A 291 -4.89 -1.46 -12.81
N THR A 292 -4.08 -2.45 -12.47
CA THR A 292 -3.94 -3.71 -13.22
C THR A 292 -4.04 -4.91 -12.30
N VAL A 293 -4.90 -5.86 -12.63
CA VAL A 293 -5.02 -7.17 -11.98
C VAL A 293 -4.33 -8.26 -12.79
N THR A 294 -3.79 -9.29 -12.12
CA THR A 294 -3.08 -10.41 -12.79
C THR A 294 -4.01 -11.38 -13.52
N ASN A 295 -5.28 -11.44 -13.13
CA ASN A 295 -6.33 -12.25 -13.77
C ASN A 295 -7.48 -11.35 -14.21
N ALA A 296 -8.21 -11.72 -15.26
CA ALA A 296 -9.32 -10.91 -15.76
C ALA A 296 -10.50 -10.93 -14.78
N ALA A 297 -11.14 -9.80 -14.55
CA ALA A 297 -12.25 -9.73 -13.61
C ALA A 297 -13.50 -10.45 -14.15
N GLN A 298 -14.18 -11.28 -13.36
CA GLN A 298 -15.49 -11.84 -13.78
C GLN A 298 -16.66 -10.91 -13.46
N THR A 299 -16.49 -10.06 -12.47
CA THR A 299 -17.39 -8.97 -12.07
C THR A 299 -16.57 -7.69 -11.90
N ASP A 300 -17.21 -6.52 -11.85
CA ASP A 300 -16.48 -5.27 -11.68
C ASP A 300 -15.60 -5.28 -10.41
N VAL A 301 -14.36 -4.81 -10.55
CA VAL A 301 -13.46 -4.55 -9.42
C VAL A 301 -13.47 -3.06 -9.13
N VAL A 302 -13.86 -2.69 -7.92
CA VAL A 302 -13.86 -1.31 -7.43
C VAL A 302 -12.62 -1.09 -6.58
N ILE A 303 -11.81 -0.12 -6.96
CA ILE A 303 -10.51 0.19 -6.35
C ILE A 303 -10.55 1.63 -5.86
N LYS A 304 -10.31 1.83 -4.57
CA LYS A 304 -10.19 3.16 -3.95
C LYS A 304 -8.72 3.50 -3.77
N LEU A 305 -8.38 4.75 -4.07
CA LEU A 305 -7.03 5.29 -3.94
C LEU A 305 -6.92 6.21 -2.72
N SER A 306 -5.69 6.53 -2.31
CA SER A 306 -5.41 7.43 -1.18
C SER A 306 -5.68 8.91 -1.48
N ASN A 307 -5.91 9.27 -2.75
CA ASN A 307 -6.28 10.61 -3.21
C ASN A 307 -7.80 10.73 -3.45
N ASP A 308 -8.59 9.91 -2.76
CA ASP A 308 -10.06 9.83 -2.83
C ASP A 308 -10.65 9.47 -4.20
N GLN A 309 -9.81 9.11 -5.18
CA GLN A 309 -10.26 8.64 -6.49
C GLN A 309 -10.68 7.17 -6.45
N THR A 310 -11.57 6.80 -7.38
CA THR A 310 -12.02 5.42 -7.58
C THR A 310 -11.74 4.98 -9.01
N ILE A 311 -11.14 3.80 -9.16
CA ILE A 311 -10.97 3.12 -10.44
C ILE A 311 -11.93 1.92 -10.45
N THR A 312 -12.63 1.73 -11.56
CA THR A 312 -13.38 0.50 -11.84
C THR A 312 -12.68 -0.27 -12.95
N ILE A 313 -12.37 -1.54 -12.68
CA ILE A 313 -12.00 -2.51 -13.71
C ILE A 313 -13.28 -3.26 -14.06
N GLU A 314 -13.78 -3.07 -15.28
CA GLU A 314 -15.01 -3.73 -15.73
C GLU A 314 -14.83 -5.24 -15.88
N ALA A 315 -15.93 -5.99 -15.76
CA ALA A 315 -15.96 -7.41 -16.07
C ALA A 315 -15.33 -7.73 -17.46
N GLY A 316 -14.55 -8.81 -17.50
CA GLY A 316 -13.77 -9.25 -18.65
C GLY A 316 -12.48 -8.47 -18.91
N LYS A 317 -12.13 -7.47 -18.08
CA LYS A 317 -10.92 -6.65 -18.23
C LYS A 317 -9.89 -6.95 -17.14
N THR A 318 -8.65 -6.60 -17.42
CA THR A 318 -7.53 -6.65 -16.47
C THR A 318 -7.09 -5.27 -16.02
N THR A 319 -7.59 -4.21 -16.65
CA THR A 319 -7.13 -2.83 -16.42
C THR A 319 -8.30 -1.86 -16.31
N GLY A 320 -8.16 -0.87 -15.43
CA GLY A 320 -9.06 0.28 -15.30
C GLY A 320 -8.25 1.54 -15.05
N THR A 321 -8.79 2.69 -15.43
CA THR A 321 -8.08 3.97 -15.34
C THR A 321 -8.95 5.08 -14.76
N VAL A 322 -8.32 6.04 -14.08
CA VAL A 322 -8.93 7.32 -13.71
C VAL A 322 -7.93 8.45 -14.00
N SER A 323 -8.44 9.60 -14.43
CA SER A 323 -7.61 10.80 -14.68
C SER A 323 -7.87 11.85 -13.62
N VAL A 324 -6.81 12.47 -13.11
CA VAL A 324 -6.85 13.55 -12.13
C VAL A 324 -6.15 14.77 -12.70
N ASP A 325 -6.77 15.93 -12.60
CA ASP A 325 -6.20 17.19 -13.05
C ASP A 325 -5.06 17.63 -12.13
N THR A 326 -3.97 18.14 -12.71
CA THR A 326 -2.92 18.82 -11.94
C THR A 326 -3.32 20.27 -11.66
N PRO A 327 -2.69 20.94 -10.69
CA PRO A 327 -2.87 22.38 -10.52
C PRO A 327 -2.58 23.09 -11.84
N ALA A 328 -3.36 24.16 -12.13
CA ALA A 328 -3.19 24.90 -13.37
C ALA A 328 -1.78 25.50 -13.50
N ASN A 329 -1.26 26.02 -12.38
CA ASN A 329 0.06 26.63 -12.28
C ASN A 329 0.69 26.21 -10.95
N LEU A 330 2.00 25.94 -10.96
CA LEU A 330 2.79 25.67 -9.75
C LEU A 330 3.54 26.95 -9.36
N ALA A 331 3.30 27.41 -8.14
CA ALA A 331 4.06 28.55 -7.62
C ALA A 331 5.56 28.22 -7.50
N ASP A 332 6.39 29.25 -7.63
CA ASP A 332 7.84 29.22 -7.40
C ASP A 332 8.66 28.43 -8.45
N GLY A 333 8.05 28.02 -9.58
CA GLY A 333 8.74 27.35 -10.68
C GLY A 333 9.38 26.01 -10.27
N LYS A 334 8.77 25.30 -9.31
CA LYS A 334 9.27 24.01 -8.78
C LYS A 334 8.33 22.87 -9.08
N ASP A 335 8.91 21.76 -9.54
CA ASP A 335 8.19 20.50 -9.72
C ASP A 335 7.50 20.01 -8.44
N LEU A 336 6.28 19.50 -8.58
CA LEU A 336 5.51 18.87 -7.51
C LEU A 336 5.51 17.36 -7.69
N THR A 337 6.01 16.64 -6.69
CA THR A 337 5.85 15.17 -6.66
C THR A 337 4.55 14.81 -5.95
N VAL A 338 3.71 14.03 -6.62
CA VAL A 338 2.48 13.49 -6.04
C VAL A 338 2.54 11.96 -6.03
N SER A 339 1.85 11.35 -5.08
CA SER A 339 1.76 9.90 -4.96
C SER A 339 0.35 9.45 -4.58
N ALA A 340 -0.01 8.26 -5.04
CA ALA A 340 -1.23 7.58 -4.62
C ALA A 340 -0.95 6.10 -4.34
N THR A 341 -1.62 5.53 -3.35
CA THR A 341 -1.64 4.10 -3.06
C THR A 341 -3.06 3.57 -3.18
N ILE A 342 -3.20 2.25 -3.31
CA ILE A 342 -4.51 1.59 -3.22
C ILE A 342 -4.87 1.45 -1.74
N THR A 343 -6.04 1.94 -1.35
CA THR A 343 -6.57 1.85 0.02
C THR A 343 -7.52 0.66 0.21
N SER A 344 -8.28 0.31 -0.82
CA SER A 344 -9.12 -0.89 -0.85
C SER A 344 -9.38 -1.35 -2.27
N ALA A 345 -9.52 -2.66 -2.48
CA ALA A 345 -9.98 -3.25 -3.73
C ALA A 345 -10.98 -4.37 -3.41
N THR A 346 -12.11 -4.38 -4.12
CA THR A 346 -13.20 -5.35 -3.88
C THR A 346 -13.88 -5.72 -5.20
N GLY A 347 -14.35 -6.95 -5.34
CA GLY A 347 -15.06 -7.44 -6.52
C GLY A 347 -14.24 -8.45 -7.32
N GLY A 348 -14.54 -8.64 -8.60
CA GLY A 348 -13.79 -9.52 -9.50
C GLY A 348 -14.12 -11.02 -9.42
N ASN A 349 -14.85 -11.44 -8.37
CA ASN A 349 -15.14 -12.85 -8.04
C ASN A 349 -13.88 -13.69 -7.78
N TYR A 350 -12.81 -13.09 -7.24
CA TYR A 350 -11.57 -13.82 -6.93
C TYR A 350 -11.66 -14.54 -5.58
N GLU A 351 -10.93 -15.65 -5.46
CA GLU A 351 -10.74 -16.35 -4.18
C GLU A 351 -10.00 -15.47 -3.17
N ASN A 352 -8.88 -14.87 -3.62
CA ASN A 352 -8.13 -13.88 -2.87
C ASN A 352 -7.67 -12.71 -3.76
N LEU A 353 -8.06 -11.49 -3.40
CA LEU A 353 -7.61 -10.26 -4.06
C LEU A 353 -6.62 -9.52 -3.17
N ALA A 354 -5.33 -9.62 -3.52
CA ALA A 354 -4.25 -8.96 -2.80
C ALA A 354 -3.90 -7.59 -3.42
N ILE A 355 -3.59 -6.62 -2.57
CA ILE A 355 -3.17 -5.28 -2.98
C ILE A 355 -1.64 -5.19 -2.92
N ASN A 356 -1.01 -4.75 -4.01
CA ASN A 356 0.37 -4.30 -3.96
C ASN A 356 0.41 -2.90 -3.30
N PRO A 357 1.10 -2.74 -2.15
CA PRO A 357 1.11 -1.48 -1.40
C PRO A 357 2.03 -0.41 -2.02
N ALA A 358 2.77 -0.73 -3.10
CA ALA A 358 3.69 0.20 -3.74
C ALA A 358 2.96 1.48 -4.21
N PRO A 359 3.47 2.68 -3.86
CA PRO A 359 2.87 3.92 -4.31
C PRO A 359 3.12 4.15 -5.80
N ALA A 360 2.08 4.59 -6.51
CA ALA A 360 2.22 5.16 -7.84
C ALA A 360 2.59 6.64 -7.70
N THR A 361 3.77 7.01 -8.20
CA THR A 361 4.31 8.37 -8.13
C THR A 361 4.24 9.05 -9.49
N SER A 362 3.96 10.35 -9.49
CA SER A 362 4.01 11.21 -10.67
C SER A 362 4.72 12.51 -10.32
N THR A 363 5.48 13.06 -11.25
CA THR A 363 6.06 14.40 -11.14
C THR A 363 5.26 15.36 -12.01
N VAL A 364 4.65 16.37 -11.39
CA VAL A 364 4.10 17.53 -12.11
C VAL A 364 5.24 18.50 -12.32
N VAL A 365 5.59 18.76 -13.56
CA VAL A 365 6.69 19.65 -13.95
C VAL A 365 6.17 21.07 -14.00
N ALA A 366 6.85 21.98 -13.30
CA ALA A 366 6.52 23.40 -13.36
C ALA A 366 6.89 23.96 -14.74
N VAL A 367 6.04 24.82 -15.28
CA VAL A 367 6.27 25.48 -16.57
C VAL A 367 6.35 26.97 -16.30
N ASP A 368 7.38 27.62 -16.86
CA ASP A 368 7.60 29.06 -16.70
C ASP A 368 6.45 29.86 -17.34
N ASP A 369 5.69 30.56 -16.50
CA ASP A 369 4.69 31.53 -16.87
C ASP A 369 5.34 32.91 -17.12
N PRO A 370 4.84 33.66 -18.11
CA PRO A 370 5.41 34.96 -18.43
C PRO A 370 5.12 36.00 -17.34
N SER A 371 6.14 36.78 -16.96
CA SER A 371 5.96 37.92 -16.07
C SER A 371 4.98 38.94 -16.63
N VAL A 372 4.13 39.47 -15.76
CA VAL A 372 3.19 40.55 -16.06
C VAL A 372 3.75 41.85 -15.48
N LEU A 373 4.24 42.72 -16.38
CA LEU A 373 4.80 44.02 -16.01
C LEU A 373 3.86 45.16 -16.40
N VAL A 374 3.82 46.21 -15.58
CA VAL A 374 2.98 47.40 -15.74
C VAL A 374 3.84 48.65 -15.68
N ALA A 375 3.71 49.54 -16.67
CA ALA A 375 4.52 50.76 -16.72
C ALA A 375 4.26 51.69 -15.52
N ASP A 376 5.33 52.30 -15.02
CA ASP A 376 5.31 53.21 -13.89
C ASP A 376 5.31 54.67 -14.29
N THR A 377 4.72 55.50 -13.42
CA THR A 377 4.76 56.95 -13.56
C THR A 377 4.97 57.61 -12.20
N ASN A 378 5.72 58.71 -12.18
CA ASN A 378 5.85 59.56 -10.99
C ASN A 378 5.95 61.03 -11.42
N THR A 379 5.25 61.90 -10.69
CA THR A 379 5.26 63.35 -10.94
C THR A 379 5.60 64.05 -9.64
N ILE A 380 6.65 64.86 -9.67
CA ILE A 380 7.08 65.67 -8.53
C ILE A 380 7.26 67.13 -8.98
N VAL A 381 7.27 68.04 -8.02
CA VAL A 381 7.74 69.41 -8.26
C VAL A 381 9.27 69.42 -8.38
N GLU A 382 9.82 70.42 -9.07
CA GLU A 382 11.27 70.59 -9.17
C GLU A 382 11.95 70.78 -7.81
N ASP A 383 13.28 70.65 -7.81
CA ASP A 383 14.11 70.67 -6.59
C ASP A 383 13.81 69.59 -5.54
N ASN A 384 12.91 68.65 -5.85
CA ASN A 384 12.64 67.46 -5.05
C ASN A 384 13.25 66.21 -5.67
N VAL A 385 13.53 65.21 -4.83
CA VAL A 385 13.98 63.88 -5.26
C VAL A 385 12.74 63.00 -5.47
N ALA A 386 12.62 62.37 -6.64
CA ALA A 386 11.57 61.39 -6.89
C ALA A 386 12.02 60.00 -6.43
N THR A 387 11.19 59.33 -5.64
CA THR A 387 11.43 57.96 -5.18
C THR A 387 10.21 57.08 -5.42
N GLY A 388 10.44 55.78 -5.55
CA GLY A 388 9.40 54.78 -5.75
C GLY A 388 9.99 53.40 -5.96
N ASN A 389 9.18 52.46 -6.43
CA ASN A 389 9.64 51.12 -6.79
C ASN A 389 8.91 50.63 -8.05
N VAL A 390 9.69 50.27 -9.08
CA VAL A 390 9.17 49.85 -10.41
C VAL A 390 8.59 48.44 -10.45
N LEU A 391 8.70 47.67 -9.36
CA LEU A 391 8.20 46.29 -9.29
C LEU A 391 6.92 46.17 -8.43
N SER A 392 6.40 47.28 -7.88
CA SER A 392 5.31 47.21 -6.89
C SER A 392 3.97 46.78 -7.48
N ASN A 393 3.80 46.97 -8.78
CA ASN A 393 2.63 46.64 -9.60
C ASN A 393 2.93 45.50 -10.60
N ASP A 394 4.12 44.91 -10.53
CA ASP A 394 4.56 43.82 -11.37
C ASP A 394 4.36 42.48 -10.67
N SER A 395 4.17 41.41 -11.43
CA SER A 395 3.97 40.08 -10.87
C SER A 395 4.48 38.98 -11.78
N ASP A 396 4.84 37.87 -11.16
CA ASP A 396 5.25 36.63 -11.78
C ASP A 396 4.93 35.50 -10.79
N ILE A 397 4.44 34.37 -11.30
CA ILE A 397 3.97 33.25 -10.47
C ILE A 397 5.08 32.24 -10.16
N ASP A 398 6.12 32.21 -10.99
CA ASP A 398 7.26 31.30 -10.85
C ASP A 398 8.44 31.94 -10.14
N ASN A 399 8.58 33.26 -10.25
CA ASN A 399 9.77 33.96 -9.84
C ASN A 399 9.46 35.16 -8.95
N VAL A 400 10.31 35.38 -7.95
CA VAL A 400 10.38 36.68 -7.28
C VAL A 400 11.08 37.66 -8.23
N LEU A 401 10.36 38.72 -8.63
CA LEU A 401 10.90 39.72 -9.55
C LEU A 401 11.97 40.59 -8.90
N THR A 402 13.03 40.84 -9.65
CA THR A 402 14.12 41.77 -9.35
C THR A 402 14.53 42.48 -10.63
N VAL A 403 15.09 43.69 -10.52
CA VAL A 403 15.64 44.41 -11.67
C VAL A 403 17.05 43.89 -11.96
N ALA A 404 17.27 43.44 -13.20
CA ALA A 404 18.59 43.05 -13.68
C ALA A 404 19.35 44.25 -14.26
N THR A 405 18.68 45.00 -15.15
CA THR A 405 19.26 46.17 -15.81
C THR A 405 18.22 47.26 -16.03
N PHE A 406 18.68 48.48 -16.27
CA PHE A 406 17.84 49.58 -16.73
C PHE A 406 18.51 50.36 -17.86
N ASN A 407 17.72 50.98 -18.73
CA ASN A 407 18.17 51.72 -19.89
C ASN A 407 17.73 53.18 -19.80
N VAL A 408 18.66 54.08 -20.09
CA VAL A 408 18.41 55.52 -20.13
C VAL A 408 19.03 56.09 -21.40
N GLY A 409 18.21 56.69 -22.26
CA GLY A 409 18.69 57.31 -23.50
C GLY A 409 19.47 56.35 -24.41
N GLY A 410 19.12 55.06 -24.42
CA GLY A 410 19.79 54.03 -25.22
C GLY A 410 21.03 53.41 -24.57
N THR A 411 21.44 53.85 -23.38
CA THR A 411 22.55 53.25 -22.62
C THR A 411 22.02 52.34 -21.52
N THR A 412 22.53 51.10 -21.44
CA THR A 412 22.13 50.12 -20.42
C THR A 412 23.07 50.14 -19.22
N PHE A 413 22.48 50.10 -18.03
CA PHE A 413 23.12 50.10 -16.73
C PHE A 413 22.68 48.86 -15.95
N ALA A 414 23.57 48.28 -15.14
CA ALA A 414 23.19 47.26 -14.18
C ALA A 414 22.40 47.87 -13.02
N ALA A 415 21.49 47.09 -12.42
CA ALA A 415 20.80 47.54 -11.21
C ALA A 415 21.81 47.93 -10.10
N GLY A 416 21.51 49.01 -9.38
CA GLY A 416 22.36 49.65 -8.38
C GLY A 416 23.31 50.70 -8.93
N GLN A 417 23.53 50.76 -10.25
CA GLN A 417 24.34 51.82 -10.87
C GLN A 417 23.55 53.12 -10.99
N THR A 418 24.27 54.25 -11.04
CA THR A 418 23.71 55.57 -11.30
C THR A 418 23.92 55.97 -12.75
N ALA A 419 22.85 56.32 -13.45
CA ALA A 419 22.90 56.96 -14.76
C ALA A 419 22.74 58.47 -14.62
N VAL A 420 23.64 59.23 -15.24
CA VAL A 420 23.57 60.69 -15.27
C VAL A 420 23.01 61.12 -16.62
N ILE A 421 21.91 61.87 -16.58
CA ILE A 421 21.24 62.47 -17.74
C ILE A 421 21.67 63.93 -17.82
N ALA A 422 22.52 64.25 -18.80
CA ALA A 422 23.11 65.57 -18.92
C ALA A 422 22.03 66.67 -18.99
N GLY A 423 22.11 67.65 -18.09
CA GLY A 423 21.17 68.77 -18.01
C GLY A 423 19.79 68.45 -17.40
N VAL A 424 19.54 67.20 -16.98
CA VAL A 424 18.23 66.74 -16.49
C VAL A 424 18.31 66.24 -15.05
N GLY A 425 19.22 65.31 -14.74
CA GLY A 425 19.31 64.71 -13.40
C GLY A 425 20.10 63.42 -13.37
N SER A 426 20.01 62.68 -12.27
CA SER A 426 20.57 61.33 -12.15
C SER A 426 19.54 60.33 -11.62
N ILE A 427 19.57 59.09 -12.12
CA ILE A 427 18.70 57.98 -11.72
C ILE A 427 19.54 56.81 -11.24
N THR A 428 19.10 56.19 -10.14
CA THR A 428 19.55 54.87 -9.70
C THR A 428 18.33 53.97 -9.53
N ILE A 429 18.36 52.75 -10.06
CA ILE A 429 17.36 51.70 -9.83
C ILE A 429 18.06 50.51 -9.18
N SER A 430 17.66 50.14 -7.97
CA SER A 430 18.21 49.02 -7.21
C SER A 430 17.65 47.67 -7.67
N VAL A 431 18.27 46.58 -7.24
CA VAL A 431 17.86 45.20 -7.59
C VAL A 431 16.43 44.89 -7.13
N ASP A 432 16.01 45.45 -6.01
CA ASP A 432 14.65 45.32 -5.45
C ASP A 432 13.61 46.21 -6.14
N GLY A 433 14.00 46.92 -7.21
CA GLY A 433 13.14 47.85 -7.95
C GLY A 433 13.04 49.24 -7.36
N ALA A 434 13.58 49.49 -6.16
CA ALA A 434 13.55 50.82 -5.56
C ALA A 434 14.39 51.80 -6.39
N TYR A 435 13.82 52.96 -6.71
CA TYR A 435 14.51 53.98 -7.50
C TYR A 435 14.58 55.33 -6.79
N THR A 436 15.62 56.08 -7.15
CA THR A 436 15.84 57.47 -6.74
C THR A 436 16.25 58.28 -7.95
N PHE A 437 15.46 59.28 -8.32
CA PHE A 437 15.78 60.29 -9.32
C PHE A 437 16.03 61.64 -8.66
N THR A 438 17.22 62.21 -8.88
CA THR A 438 17.59 63.54 -8.40
C THR A 438 17.71 64.46 -9.61
N PRO A 439 16.74 65.36 -9.84
CA PRO A 439 16.84 66.35 -10.90
C PRO A 439 18.02 67.30 -10.66
N VAL A 440 18.55 67.86 -11.74
CA VAL A 440 19.41 69.05 -11.63
C VAL A 440 18.58 70.18 -11.01
N LYS A 441 19.21 71.03 -10.19
CA LYS A 441 18.54 72.19 -9.61
C LYS A 441 17.86 73.02 -10.69
N ASP A 442 16.62 73.45 -10.41
CA ASP A 442 15.76 74.26 -11.28
C ASP A 442 15.41 73.57 -12.63
N TYR A 443 15.51 72.24 -12.71
CA TYR A 443 15.05 71.49 -13.88
C TYR A 443 13.55 71.23 -13.79
N SER A 444 12.81 71.67 -14.81
CA SER A 444 11.42 71.27 -15.05
C SER A 444 11.23 70.70 -16.45
N GLY A 445 10.32 69.74 -16.58
CA GLY A 445 10.01 69.07 -17.86
C GLY A 445 9.97 67.55 -17.79
N GLU A 446 9.89 66.92 -18.97
CA GLU A 446 9.88 65.47 -19.11
C GLU A 446 11.29 64.89 -18.97
N VAL A 447 11.44 63.83 -18.18
CA VAL A 447 12.69 63.05 -18.12
C VAL A 447 12.68 62.05 -19.27
N PRO A 448 13.81 61.79 -19.96
CA PRO A 448 13.89 60.71 -20.94
C PRO A 448 13.36 59.40 -20.36
N GLN A 449 12.50 58.70 -21.10
CA GLN A 449 11.87 57.46 -20.63
C GLN A 449 12.93 56.45 -20.17
N ILE A 450 12.74 55.89 -18.98
CA ILE A 450 13.65 54.93 -18.38
C ILE A 450 13.06 53.54 -18.61
N GLY A 451 13.76 52.69 -19.36
CA GLY A 451 13.39 51.27 -19.48
C GLY A 451 14.00 50.46 -18.33
N TYR A 452 13.34 49.41 -17.85
CA TYR A 452 13.94 48.42 -16.96
C TYR A 452 13.65 47.01 -17.45
N THR A 453 14.57 46.10 -17.13
CA THR A 453 14.49 44.67 -17.46
C THR A 453 14.67 43.86 -16.19
N THR A 454 13.73 42.94 -15.93
CA THR A 454 13.72 42.08 -14.75
C THR A 454 14.69 40.89 -14.91
N ASN A 455 14.87 40.11 -13.84
CA ASN A 455 15.62 38.85 -13.87
C ASN A 455 15.01 37.78 -14.80
N THR A 456 13.73 37.91 -15.16
CA THR A 456 13.05 37.04 -16.13
C THR A 456 13.29 37.47 -17.58
N GLY A 457 13.96 38.61 -17.79
CA GLY A 457 14.21 39.17 -19.13
C GLY A 457 13.04 40.01 -19.67
N SER A 458 11.89 40.01 -19.00
CA SER A 458 10.77 40.90 -19.31
C SER A 458 11.14 42.36 -19.05
N SER A 459 10.59 43.29 -19.83
CA SER A 459 10.92 44.71 -19.75
C SER A 459 9.70 45.61 -19.73
N SER A 460 9.79 46.71 -19.00
CA SER A 460 8.77 47.75 -18.86
C SER A 460 9.45 49.12 -18.68
N THR A 461 8.69 50.17 -18.37
CA THR A 461 9.18 51.55 -18.37
C THR A 461 8.72 52.36 -17.17
N LEU A 462 9.58 53.27 -16.71
CA LEU A 462 9.29 54.33 -15.76
C LEU A 462 9.30 55.70 -16.47
N THR A 463 8.23 56.47 -16.25
CA THR A 463 8.11 57.87 -16.69
C THR A 463 8.16 58.79 -15.49
N VAL A 464 9.12 59.73 -15.47
CA VAL A 464 9.23 60.76 -14.43
C VAL A 464 8.95 62.13 -15.05
N THR A 465 8.06 62.89 -14.42
CA THR A 465 7.73 64.27 -14.84
C THR A 465 8.05 65.23 -13.71
N ILE A 466 8.76 66.31 -14.03
CA ILE A 466 9.11 67.36 -13.07
C ILE A 466 8.30 68.62 -13.39
N THR A 467 7.44 69.05 -12.48
CA THR A 467 6.61 70.24 -12.67
C THR A 467 7.30 71.49 -12.13
N PRO A 468 7.23 72.62 -12.85
CA PRO A 468 7.88 73.85 -12.44
C PRO A 468 7.25 74.48 -11.19
N VAL A 469 8.06 75.19 -10.42
CA VAL A 469 7.72 76.01 -9.26
C VAL A 469 8.35 77.38 -9.46
N ASN A 470 7.52 78.41 -9.54
CA ASN A 470 7.99 79.76 -9.82
C ASN A 470 9.06 80.25 -8.82
N ASP A 471 10.24 80.56 -9.33
CA ASP A 471 11.34 81.19 -8.62
C ASP A 471 11.25 82.72 -8.58
N ALA A 472 12.05 83.33 -7.69
CA ALA A 472 12.13 84.78 -7.61
C ALA A 472 13.15 85.33 -8.64
N PRO A 473 12.82 86.42 -9.35
CA PRO A 473 13.74 87.00 -10.32
C PRO A 473 14.96 87.60 -9.61
N VAL A 474 16.14 87.31 -10.14
CA VAL A 474 17.42 87.85 -9.67
C VAL A 474 17.75 89.09 -10.50
N ALA A 475 17.79 90.26 -9.87
CA ALA A 475 18.20 91.49 -10.54
C ALA A 475 19.70 91.44 -10.90
N ALA A 476 20.04 91.81 -12.13
CA ALA A 476 21.42 91.97 -12.54
C ALA A 476 21.92 93.38 -12.18
N VAL A 477 23.17 93.46 -11.71
CA VAL A 477 23.82 94.75 -11.48
C VAL A 477 24.06 95.43 -12.82
N VAL A 478 23.56 96.64 -12.96
CA VAL A 478 23.73 97.46 -14.16
C VAL A 478 24.34 98.78 -13.77
N GLU A 479 25.49 99.07 -14.35
CA GLU A 479 26.18 100.34 -14.19
C GLU A 479 25.91 101.23 -15.41
N ALA A 480 25.64 102.50 -15.17
CA ALA A 480 25.57 103.51 -16.22
C ALA A 480 26.37 104.74 -15.78
N GLY A 481 27.17 105.29 -16.69
CA GLY A 481 28.01 106.45 -16.45
C GLY A 481 27.88 107.48 -17.56
N GLY A 482 28.16 108.74 -17.23
CA GLY A 482 28.10 109.87 -18.15
C GLY A 482 28.86 111.07 -17.60
N ALA A 483 28.94 112.13 -18.40
CA ALA A 483 29.45 113.42 -17.93
C ALA A 483 28.51 114.02 -16.88
N GLU A 484 29.03 114.85 -15.97
CA GLU A 484 28.16 115.65 -15.10
C GLU A 484 27.22 116.57 -15.91
N ASP A 485 26.05 116.83 -15.35
CA ASP A 485 25.00 117.71 -15.88
C ASP A 485 24.58 117.46 -17.36
N PRO A 486 24.28 116.21 -17.76
CA PRO A 486 23.89 115.92 -19.13
C PRO A 486 22.47 116.41 -19.43
N ALA A 487 22.28 117.09 -20.56
CA ALA A 487 20.98 117.60 -20.98
C ALA A 487 19.92 116.50 -21.25
N GLN A 488 20.35 115.24 -21.46
CA GLN A 488 19.47 114.11 -21.80
C GLN A 488 19.47 112.98 -20.75
N GLY A 489 20.02 113.21 -19.56
CA GLY A 489 20.12 112.17 -18.52
C GLY A 489 21.06 111.01 -18.88
N ILE A 490 21.21 110.06 -17.95
CA ILE A 490 22.01 108.84 -18.12
C ILE A 490 21.04 107.66 -18.13
N ALA A 491 20.97 106.94 -19.25
CA ALA A 491 20.06 105.81 -19.39
C ALA A 491 20.57 104.59 -18.62
N VAL A 492 19.72 104.03 -17.76
CA VAL A 492 19.96 102.76 -17.05
C VAL A 492 18.99 101.72 -17.61
N LYS A 493 19.49 100.62 -18.15
CA LYS A 493 18.66 99.50 -18.61
C LYS A 493 18.64 98.40 -17.57
N LEU A 494 17.59 98.33 -16.76
CA LEU A 494 17.42 97.25 -15.79
C LEU A 494 17.36 95.90 -16.51
N SER A 495 17.98 94.88 -15.91
CA SER A 495 17.86 93.51 -16.36
C SER A 495 17.76 92.59 -15.15
N ALA A 496 17.07 91.47 -15.32
CA ALA A 496 16.93 90.41 -14.33
C ALA A 496 16.97 89.07 -15.06
N THR A 497 17.41 88.04 -14.35
CA THR A 497 17.31 86.66 -14.78
C THR A 497 16.31 85.95 -13.88
N ASP A 498 15.49 85.10 -14.45
CA ASP A 498 14.57 84.23 -13.74
C ASP A 498 14.75 82.84 -14.35
N VAL A 499 14.78 81.81 -13.52
CA VAL A 499 15.12 80.46 -13.96
C VAL A 499 13.97 79.79 -14.71
N ASP A 500 12.73 80.21 -14.44
CA ASP A 500 11.53 79.82 -15.20
C ASP A 500 11.35 80.66 -16.48
N GLY A 501 12.19 81.69 -16.66
CA GLY A 501 12.11 82.65 -17.75
C GLY A 501 11.42 83.95 -17.35
N VAL A 502 11.93 85.06 -17.90
CA VAL A 502 11.39 86.41 -17.65
C VAL A 502 10.41 86.83 -18.76
N GLU A 503 9.10 86.75 -18.54
CA GLU A 503 8.13 87.33 -19.50
C GLU A 503 8.19 88.88 -19.49
N SER A 504 8.35 89.51 -18.32
CA SER A 504 8.56 90.97 -18.13
C SER A 504 8.88 91.35 -16.68
N VAL A 505 9.62 92.45 -16.45
CA VAL A 505 9.83 93.01 -15.10
C VAL A 505 8.53 93.66 -14.61
N LYS A 506 7.84 93.01 -13.67
CA LYS A 506 6.54 93.48 -13.13
C LYS A 506 6.64 94.75 -12.29
N SER A 507 7.72 94.91 -11.52
CA SER A 507 7.95 96.05 -10.63
C SER A 507 9.43 96.15 -10.24
N PHE A 508 9.90 97.36 -9.90
CA PHE A 508 11.22 97.61 -9.33
C PHE A 508 11.12 98.66 -8.23
N THR A 509 12.07 98.65 -7.29
CA THR A 509 12.18 99.67 -6.24
C THR A 509 13.45 100.45 -6.46
N VAL A 510 13.37 101.78 -6.40
CA VAL A 510 14.51 102.67 -6.55
C VAL A 510 14.84 103.28 -5.19
N GLY A 511 16.11 103.19 -4.77
CA GLY A 511 16.59 103.95 -3.63
C GLY A 511 16.71 105.43 -3.99
N THR A 512 16.46 106.33 -3.02
CA THR A 512 16.61 107.77 -3.25
C THR A 512 18.06 108.09 -3.63
N PRO A 513 18.34 108.67 -4.83
CA PRO A 513 19.70 108.99 -5.23
C PRO A 513 20.27 110.08 -4.32
N THR A 514 21.56 109.97 -3.97
CA THR A 514 22.25 111.00 -3.16
C THR A 514 22.41 112.32 -3.92
N ASN A 515 22.50 112.25 -5.26
CA ASN A 515 22.59 113.41 -6.15
C ASN A 515 21.74 113.16 -7.41
N GLY A 516 21.06 114.19 -7.89
CA GLY A 516 20.21 114.12 -9.09
C GLY A 516 18.80 113.58 -8.83
N THR A 517 18.04 113.39 -9.92
CA THR A 517 16.66 112.85 -9.90
C THR A 517 16.63 111.62 -10.80
N PHE A 518 16.14 110.50 -10.29
CA PHE A 518 15.90 109.31 -11.08
C PHE A 518 14.57 109.47 -11.81
N TYR A 519 14.50 109.13 -13.09
CA TYR A 519 13.22 109.11 -13.83
C TYR A 519 12.91 107.69 -14.27
N THR A 520 11.67 107.26 -14.03
CA THR A 520 11.19 105.92 -14.41
C THR A 520 10.92 105.77 -15.91
N ASP A 521 10.95 106.88 -16.66
CA ASP A 521 10.71 106.93 -18.09
C ASP A 521 11.83 107.66 -18.86
N ALA A 522 12.09 107.22 -20.09
CA ALA A 522 13.14 107.81 -20.93
C ALA A 522 12.89 109.28 -21.32
N ALA A 523 11.64 109.76 -21.22
CA ALA A 523 11.30 111.15 -21.50
C ALA A 523 11.51 112.08 -20.29
N MET A 524 11.96 111.54 -19.14
CA MET A 524 12.20 112.30 -17.89
C MET A 524 10.96 113.07 -17.42
N THR A 525 9.79 112.43 -17.49
CA THR A 525 8.52 113.05 -17.06
C THR A 525 8.01 112.51 -15.73
N LYS A 526 8.55 111.38 -15.26
CA LYS A 526 8.13 110.68 -14.04
C LYS A 526 9.32 110.47 -13.08
N PRO A 527 9.62 111.48 -12.24
CA PRO A 527 10.70 111.40 -11.26
C PRO A 527 10.41 110.41 -10.12
#